data_AF-A0A974YGL8-F1
#
_entry.id   AF-A0A974YGL8-F1
#
_cell.length_a   1.000
_cell.length_b   1.000
_cell.length_c   1.000
_cell.angle_alpha   90.00
_cell.angle_beta   90.00
_cell.angle_gamma   90.00
#
_symmetry.space_group_name_H-M   'P 1'
#
loop_
_entity.id
_entity.type
_entity.pdbx_description
1 polymer ?
#
loop_
_entity_poly.entity_id
_entity_poly.type
_entity_poly.pdbx_seq_one_letter_code
_entity_poly.pdbx_strand_id
1 'polypeptide(L)'
;MMMRRLNYDTLNIILAVQRLRSFMITDSAIREAAGQESPSWFKSAESYYSEIPDCVMKVAGLHKNRSDFEKVLNFQVTDEMLKTNHNKLSRFEFPADDLGVYTAAAA
;
A
#
# COMPACT_ATOMS: atom_id res chain seq x y z
N MET A 1 15.53 -10.14 4.65
CA MET A 1 14.40 -9.21 4.69
C MET A 1 14.82 -7.95 5.42
N MET A 2 15.29 -6.97 4.68
CA MET A 2 15.55 -5.64 5.20
C MET A 2 14.25 -4.99 5.64
N MET A 3 14.32 -4.27 6.75
CA MET A 3 13.25 -3.43 7.25
C MET A 3 13.63 -1.97 7.00
N ARG A 4 12.66 -1.17 6.53
CA ARG A 4 12.82 0.28 6.43
C ARG A 4 11.94 0.97 7.46
N ARG A 5 12.33 2.19 7.83
CA ARG A 5 11.52 3.01 8.74
C ARG A 5 10.22 3.42 8.05
N LEU A 6 9.10 3.22 8.73
CA LEU A 6 7.81 3.67 8.26
C LEU A 6 7.78 5.20 8.25
N ASN A 7 7.39 5.79 7.12
CA ASN A 7 7.12 7.22 7.02
C ASN A 7 5.62 7.47 6.80
N TYR A 8 5.23 8.73 6.92
CA TYR A 8 3.83 9.15 6.83
C TYR A 8 3.19 8.81 5.47
N ASP A 9 3.92 9.04 4.39
CA ASP A 9 3.43 8.78 3.03
C ASP A 9 3.25 7.27 2.77
N THR A 10 4.19 6.44 3.23
CA THR A 10 4.05 4.98 3.19
C THR A 10 2.80 4.55 3.96
N LEU A 11 2.58 5.06 5.19
CA LEU A 11 1.41 4.71 5.99
C LEU A 11 0.10 5.13 5.31
N ASN A 12 0.06 6.31 4.71
CA ASN A 12 -1.14 6.78 4.00
C ASN A 12 -1.46 5.94 2.76
N ILE A 13 -0.46 5.55 1.99
CA ILE A 13 -0.65 4.64 0.85
C ILE A 13 -1.19 3.30 1.34
N ILE A 14 -0.61 2.74 2.41
CA ILE A 14 -1.10 1.50 3.03
C ILE A 14 -2.57 1.62 3.39
N LEU A 15 -2.93 2.70 4.10
CA LEU A 15 -4.31 2.94 4.51
C LEU A 15 -5.26 3.11 3.32
N ALA A 16 -4.86 3.85 2.30
CA ALA A 16 -5.69 4.08 1.12
C ALA A 16 -5.99 2.77 0.37
N VAL A 17 -4.95 1.97 0.09
CA VAL A 17 -5.08 0.68 -0.60
C VAL A 17 -5.91 -0.31 0.23
N GLN A 18 -5.64 -0.43 1.53
CA GLN A 18 -6.36 -1.36 2.40
C GLN A 18 -7.82 -0.94 2.61
N ARG A 19 -8.12 0.35 2.71
CA ARG A 19 -9.51 0.86 2.78
C ARG A 19 -10.26 0.60 1.48
N LEU A 20 -9.62 0.80 0.33
CA LEU A 20 -10.22 0.44 -0.95
C LEU A 20 -10.53 -1.05 -1.00
N ARG A 21 -9.58 -1.92 -0.61
CA ARG A 21 -9.83 -3.37 -0.50
C ARG A 21 -11.07 -3.66 0.35
N SER A 22 -11.16 -3.11 1.55
CA SER A 22 -12.30 -3.32 2.45
C SER A 22 -13.61 -2.85 1.81
N PHE A 23 -13.63 -1.66 1.20
CA PHE A 23 -14.78 -1.14 0.49
C PHE A 23 -15.21 -2.06 -0.65
N MET A 24 -14.29 -2.51 -1.50
CA MET A 24 -14.58 -3.37 -2.65
C MET A 24 -15.09 -4.75 -2.23
N ILE A 25 -14.60 -5.31 -1.11
CA ILE A 25 -15.12 -6.55 -0.54
C ILE A 25 -16.58 -6.36 -0.09
N THR A 26 -16.87 -5.27 0.61
CA THR A 26 -18.23 -4.94 1.05
C THR A 26 -19.16 -4.66 -0.13
N ASP A 27 -18.72 -3.87 -1.12
CA ASP A 27 -19.48 -3.55 -2.34
C ASP A 27 -19.79 -4.83 -3.13
N SER A 28 -18.82 -5.75 -3.22
CA SER A 28 -19.04 -7.06 -3.86
C SER A 28 -20.14 -7.87 -3.20
N ALA A 29 -20.16 -7.93 -1.87
CA ALA A 29 -21.20 -8.65 -1.14
C ALA A 29 -22.60 -8.02 -1.34
N ILE A 30 -22.67 -6.68 -1.41
CA ILE A 30 -23.93 -5.96 -1.66
C ILE A 30 -24.43 -6.24 -3.09
N ARG A 31 -23.55 -6.18 -4.09
CA ARG A 31 -23.87 -6.46 -5.50
C ARG A 31 -24.32 -7.88 -5.72
N GLU A 32 -23.62 -8.85 -5.12
CA GLU A 32 -23.97 -10.26 -5.18
C GLU A 32 -25.39 -10.49 -4.62
N ALA A 33 -25.72 -9.90 -3.47
CA ALA A 33 -27.06 -9.97 -2.90
C ALA A 33 -28.14 -9.31 -3.80
N ALA A 34 -27.75 -8.34 -4.62
CA ALA A 34 -28.61 -7.67 -5.60
C ALA A 34 -28.64 -8.37 -6.99
N GLY A 35 -27.95 -9.50 -7.17
CA GLY A 35 -27.83 -10.19 -8.46
C GLY A 35 -27.03 -9.42 -9.52
N GLN A 36 -26.14 -8.52 -9.08
CA GLN A 36 -25.29 -7.71 -9.94
C GLN A 36 -23.88 -8.29 -10.03
N GLU A 37 -23.23 -8.14 -11.19
CA GLU A 37 -21.81 -8.44 -11.32
C GLU A 37 -20.98 -7.48 -10.46
N SER A 38 -19.91 -8.03 -9.86
CA SER A 38 -18.95 -7.26 -9.08
C SER A 38 -17.54 -7.36 -9.68
N PRO A 39 -16.80 -6.23 -9.81
CA PRO A 39 -15.39 -6.26 -10.18
C PRO A 39 -14.54 -6.96 -9.11
N SER A 40 -13.43 -7.56 -9.54
CA SER A 40 -12.46 -8.19 -8.63
C SER A 40 -11.80 -7.14 -7.72
N TRP A 41 -12.02 -7.27 -6.40
CA TRP A 41 -11.41 -6.37 -5.41
C TRP A 41 -9.88 -6.31 -5.54
N PHE A 42 -9.23 -7.43 -5.89
CA PHE A 42 -7.78 -7.50 -6.01
C PHE A 42 -7.30 -6.70 -7.21
N LYS A 43 -7.93 -6.88 -8.39
CA LYS A 43 -7.59 -6.11 -9.59
C LYS A 43 -7.86 -4.62 -9.40
N SER A 44 -8.95 -4.25 -8.72
CA SER A 44 -9.26 -2.86 -8.43
C SER A 44 -8.24 -2.22 -7.48
N ALA A 45 -7.80 -2.94 -6.45
CA ALA A 45 -6.75 -2.47 -5.53
C ALA A 45 -5.38 -2.36 -6.22
N GLU A 46 -5.03 -3.31 -7.09
CA GLU A 46 -3.80 -3.29 -7.89
C GLU A 46 -3.79 -2.12 -8.88
N SER A 47 -4.91 -1.89 -9.59
CA SER A 47 -5.07 -0.74 -10.50
C SER A 47 -4.89 0.58 -9.75
N TYR A 48 -5.60 0.74 -8.63
CA TYR A 48 -5.48 1.93 -7.80
C TYR A 48 -4.03 2.17 -7.34
N TYR A 49 -3.33 1.14 -6.87
CA TYR A 49 -1.93 1.23 -6.46
C TYR A 49 -1.02 1.67 -7.62
N SER A 50 -1.23 1.12 -8.82
CA SER A 50 -0.45 1.48 -10.02
C SER A 50 -0.69 2.91 -10.51
N GLU A 51 -1.87 3.47 -10.22
CA GLU A 51 -2.27 4.82 -10.61
C GLU A 51 -1.78 5.91 -9.64
N ILE A 52 -1.26 5.56 -8.45
CA ILE A 52 -0.68 6.51 -7.51
C ILE A 52 0.46 7.28 -8.20
N PRO A 53 0.52 8.63 -8.12
CA PRO A 53 1.56 9.40 -8.79
C PRO A 53 2.99 8.99 -8.39
N ASP A 54 3.91 8.93 -9.35
CA ASP A 54 5.29 8.48 -9.11
C ASP A 54 6.03 9.33 -8.08
N CYS A 55 5.71 10.63 -7.99
CA CYS A 55 6.27 11.52 -6.98
C CYS A 55 5.88 11.09 -5.55
N VAL A 56 4.64 10.64 -5.36
CA VAL A 56 4.13 10.15 -4.07
C VAL A 56 4.77 8.80 -3.74
N MET A 57 4.86 7.90 -4.72
CA MET A 57 5.53 6.61 -4.58
C MET A 57 6.99 6.76 -4.14
N LYS A 58 7.73 7.68 -4.79
CA LYS A 58 9.13 7.96 -4.48
C LYS A 58 9.32 8.49 -3.05
N VAL A 59 8.47 9.40 -2.57
CA VAL A 59 8.53 9.91 -1.19
C VAL A 59 8.24 8.80 -0.19
N ALA A 60 7.28 7.92 -0.49
CA ALA A 60 6.98 6.74 0.31
C ALA A 60 8.05 5.62 0.20
N GLY A 61 9.06 5.79 -0.66
CA GLY A 61 10.08 4.79 -0.97
C GLY A 61 9.55 3.53 -1.67
N LEU A 62 8.32 3.57 -2.20
CA LEU A 62 7.66 2.43 -2.84
C LEU A 62 7.87 2.43 -4.35
N HIS A 63 7.71 1.26 -4.95
CA HIS A 63 7.73 1.04 -6.38
C HIS A 63 6.40 0.49 -6.86
N LYS A 64 6.03 0.80 -8.10
CA LYS A 64 4.85 0.24 -8.78
C LYS A 64 5.12 -1.18 -9.27
N ASN A 65 5.38 -2.08 -8.33
CA ASN A 65 5.63 -3.49 -8.61
C ASN A 65 4.77 -4.38 -7.69
N ARG A 66 4.67 -5.66 -8.06
CA ARG A 66 3.86 -6.64 -7.35
C ARG A 66 4.35 -6.90 -5.91
N SER A 67 5.67 -6.91 -5.70
CA SER A 67 6.27 -7.13 -4.36
C SER A 67 5.82 -6.07 -3.37
N ASP A 68 5.98 -4.79 -3.71
CA ASP A 68 5.59 -3.68 -2.86
C ASP A 68 4.06 -3.58 -2.71
N PHE A 69 3.30 -3.88 -3.76
CA PHE A 69 1.84 -3.99 -3.65
C PHE A 69 1.41 -5.06 -2.63
N GLU A 70 1.99 -6.26 -2.69
CA GLU A 70 1.68 -7.34 -1.75
C GLU A 70 2.09 -6.99 -0.31
N LYS A 71 3.23 -6.30 -0.12
CA LYS A 71 3.62 -5.79 1.21
C LYS A 71 2.62 -4.76 1.72
N VAL A 72 2.22 -3.81 0.88
CA VAL A 72 1.21 -2.79 1.23
C VAL A 72 -0.12 -3.43 1.62
N LEU A 73 -0.57 -4.43 0.86
CA LEU A 73 -1.85 -5.11 1.07
C LEU A 73 -1.89 -5.91 2.38
N ASN A 74 -0.75 -6.51 2.75
CA ASN A 74 -0.62 -7.42 3.88
C ASN A 74 0.00 -6.79 5.14
N PHE A 75 0.44 -5.54 5.06
CA PHE A 75 1.03 -4.85 6.20
C PHE A 75 0.03 -4.68 7.34
N GLN A 76 0.41 -5.13 8.54
CA GLN A 76 -0.44 -5.00 9.72
C GLN A 76 -0.36 -3.57 10.27
N VAL A 77 -1.40 -2.78 10.03
CA VAL A 77 -1.55 -1.46 10.66
C VAL A 77 -2.10 -1.62 12.07
N THR A 78 -1.42 -1.04 13.06
CA THR A 78 -1.88 -1.05 14.46
C THR A 78 -2.48 0.29 14.86
N ASP A 79 -3.35 0.29 15.87
CA ASP A 79 -3.89 1.52 16.48
C ASP A 79 -2.79 2.47 16.97
N GLU A 80 -1.67 1.91 17.42
CA GLU A 80 -0.53 2.71 17.86
C GLU A 80 0.07 3.50 16.69
N MET A 81 0.24 2.89 15.52
CA MET A 81 0.71 3.58 14.31
C MET A 81 -0.24 4.74 13.94
N LEU A 82 -1.55 4.51 14.00
CA LEU A 82 -2.57 5.51 13.70
C LEU A 82 -2.59 6.70 14.66
N LYS A 83 -2.25 6.47 15.94
CA LYS A 83 -2.20 7.50 16.99
C LYS A 83 -0.84 8.17 17.11
N THR A 84 0.18 7.69 16.38
CA THR A 84 1.53 8.22 16.47
C THR A 84 1.68 9.48 15.61
N ASN A 85 2.22 10.55 16.20
CA ASN A 85 2.58 11.76 15.46
C ASN A 85 3.50 11.44 14.28
N HIS A 86 3.32 12.14 13.16
CA HIS A 86 4.02 11.83 11.90
C HIS A 86 5.55 11.80 12.06
N ASN A 87 6.12 12.70 12.85
CA ASN A 87 7.56 12.78 13.12
C ASN A 87 8.11 11.62 13.97
N LYS A 88 7.24 10.78 14.55
CA LYS A 88 7.61 9.61 15.35
C LYS A 88 7.26 8.29 14.65
N LEU A 89 6.66 8.31 13.46
CA LEU A 89 6.32 7.09 12.72
C LEU A 89 7.54 6.24 12.36
N SER A 90 8.71 6.87 12.24
CA SER A 90 9.97 6.20 11.92
C SER A 90 10.45 5.19 12.97
N ARG A 91 9.76 5.09 14.12
CA ARG A 91 9.96 4.04 15.13
C ARG A 91 9.35 2.69 14.73
N PHE A 92 8.44 2.68 13.77
CA PHE A 92 7.86 1.47 13.20
C PHE A 92 8.61 1.06 11.94
N GLU A 93 8.49 -0.20 11.59
CA GLU A 93 9.18 -0.81 10.46
C GLU A 93 8.18 -1.22 9.38
N PHE A 94 8.60 -1.08 8.12
CA PHE A 94 7.92 -1.57 6.95
C PHE A 94 8.87 -2.50 6.18
N PRO A 95 8.41 -3.64 5.63
CA PRO A 95 9.29 -4.54 4.92
C PRO A 95 9.83 -3.92 3.62
N ALA A 96 11.14 -4.07 3.38
CA ALA A 96 11.80 -3.65 2.15
C ALA A 96 12.25 -4.89 1.35
N ASP A 97 12.44 -4.74 0.03
CA ASP A 97 13.14 -5.78 -0.74
C ASP A 97 14.63 -5.82 -0.35
N ASP A 98 15.22 -7.02 -0.36
CA ASP A 98 16.67 -7.24 -0.18
C ASP A 98 17.50 -6.83 -1.43
N LEU A 99 16.93 -6.05 -2.35
CA LEU A 99 17.60 -5.69 -3.60
C LEU A 99 18.47 -4.46 -3.37
N GLY A 100 19.75 -4.75 -3.13
CA GLY A 100 20.83 -3.77 -3.12
C GLY A 100 20.77 -2.85 -4.32
N VAL A 101 21.00 -1.56 -4.05
CA VAL A 101 21.54 -0.58 -4.99
C VAL A 101 21.13 -0.81 -6.45
N TYR A 102 19.90 -0.46 -6.82
CA TYR A 102 19.65 -0.07 -8.20
C TYR A 102 20.29 1.31 -8.38
N THR A 103 21.56 1.30 -8.77
CA THR A 103 22.18 2.46 -9.42
C THR A 103 21.26 2.88 -10.55
N ALA A 104 20.94 4.17 -10.59
CA ALA A 104 20.31 4.77 -11.74
C ALA A 104 21.10 4.36 -12.98
N ALA A 105 20.49 3.58 -13.87
CA ALA A 105 20.97 3.50 -15.23
C ALA A 105 20.78 4.90 -15.81
N ALA A 106 21.90 5.62 -15.87
CA ALA A 106 22.02 6.90 -16.52
C ALA A 106 21.69 6.75 -18.02
N ALA A 107 21.00 7.78 -18.51
CA ALA A 107 20.99 8.33 -19.88
C ALA A 107 20.98 7.36 -21.07
#